data_AF-A0A945VT10-F1
#
_entry.id   AF-A0A945VT10-F1
#
_cell.length_a   1.000
_cell.length_b   1.000
_cell.length_c   1.000
_cell.angle_alpha   90.00
_cell.angle_beta   90.00
_cell.angle_gamma   90.00
#
_symmetry.space_group_name_H-M   'P 1'
#
loop_
_entity.id
_entity.type
_entity.pdbx_description
1 polymer ?
#
loop_
_entity_poly.entity_id
_entity_poly.type
_entity_poly.pdbx_seq_one_letter_code
_entity_poly.pdbx_strand_id
1 'polypeptide(L)'
;MLIISQHARLLHLPFPRHTVYRLNAAWIKSVKELDFLLKKIKNDIFLDFPQGRTKPPKPVLALNDMIEAMHKNTNIKYFAITNVKKPEQIDDIREKVPSRIKLVPKIESKSGIDNLEKIFKKLKRGERHIMLDKEDLYNDMGSHKELFERYVEKALACSKKKRISVLELQGVIFSDEMPRN
;
A
#
# COMPACT_ATOMS: atom_id res chain seq x y z
N MET A 1 3.46 -3.80 12.41
CA MET A 1 3.24 -2.39 12.01
C MET A 1 1.73 -2.17 11.94
N LEU A 2 1.20 -1.18 12.65
CA LEU A 2 -0.21 -0.80 12.54
C LEU A 2 -0.35 0.30 11.49
N ILE A 3 -1.13 0.03 10.44
CA ILE A 3 -1.48 0.99 9.41
C ILE A 3 -2.97 1.27 9.48
N ILE A 4 -3.36 2.54 9.56
CA ILE A 4 -4.77 2.95 9.57
C ILE A 4 -5.09 3.87 8.39
N SER A 5 -6.33 3.85 7.92
CA SER A 5 -6.81 4.75 6.88
C SER A 5 -6.68 6.22 7.28
N GLN A 6 -6.41 7.12 6.32
CA GLN A 6 -6.42 8.55 6.56
C GLN A 6 -7.76 9.07 7.12
N HIS A 7 -8.87 8.39 6.80
CA HIS A 7 -10.21 8.74 7.26
C HIS A 7 -10.46 8.34 8.72
N ALA A 8 -9.77 7.31 9.22
CA ALA A 8 -9.91 6.86 10.61
C ALA A 8 -9.49 7.96 11.61
N ARG A 9 -8.69 8.92 11.18
CA ARG A 9 -8.32 10.12 11.96
C ARG A 9 -9.52 10.99 12.33
N LEU A 10 -10.60 10.93 11.55
CA LEU A 10 -11.80 11.72 11.79
C LEU A 10 -12.66 11.12 12.90
N LEU A 11 -12.44 9.86 13.26
CA LEU A 11 -13.22 9.14 14.27
C LEU A 11 -12.85 9.52 15.72
N HIS A 12 -11.88 10.41 15.91
CA HIS A 12 -11.37 10.81 17.23
C HIS A 12 -10.94 9.65 18.16
N LEU A 13 -10.67 8.47 17.58
CA LEU A 13 -10.20 7.30 18.31
C LEU A 13 -8.72 7.46 18.70
N PRO A 14 -8.33 7.07 19.92
CA PRO A 14 -6.93 7.04 20.31
C PRO A 14 -6.22 5.89 19.58
N PHE A 15 -5.17 6.22 18.84
CA PHE A 15 -4.27 5.23 18.23
C PHE A 15 -2.87 5.30 18.86
N PRO A 16 -2.10 4.18 18.87
CA PRO A 16 -0.72 4.19 19.35
C PRO A 16 0.13 5.29 18.68
N ARG A 17 1.07 5.89 19.41
CA ARG A 17 1.92 7.00 18.91
C ARG A 17 2.70 6.66 17.65
N HIS A 18 3.09 5.39 17.46
CA HIS A 18 3.86 4.91 16.31
C HIS A 18 2.98 4.34 15.18
N THR A 19 1.67 4.63 15.21
CA THR A 19 0.75 4.28 14.13
C THR A 19 1.18 4.96 12.83
N VAL A 20 1.12 4.21 11.73
CA VAL A 20 1.37 4.72 10.38
C VAL A 20 0.03 5.03 9.72
N TYR A 21 -0.11 6.21 9.11
CA TYR A 21 -1.33 6.55 8.36
C TYR A 21 -1.17 6.15 6.89
N ARG A 22 -2.05 5.30 6.39
CA ARG A 22 -2.22 5.05 4.96
C ARG A 22 -2.94 6.23 4.34
N LEU A 23 -2.23 6.93 3.48
CA LEU A 23 -2.79 7.97 2.64
C LEU A 23 -3.05 7.36 1.25
N ASN A 24 -4.29 6.94 1.00
CA ASN A 24 -4.69 6.41 -0.31
C ASN A 24 -5.01 7.56 -1.28
N ALA A 25 -4.17 7.72 -2.30
CA ALA A 25 -4.23 8.82 -3.27
C ALA A 25 -5.50 8.81 -4.14
N ALA A 26 -6.23 7.69 -4.24
CA ALA A 26 -7.51 7.66 -4.95
C ALA A 26 -8.58 8.57 -4.32
N TRP A 27 -8.43 8.90 -3.04
CA TRP A 27 -9.34 9.78 -2.31
C TRP A 27 -8.95 11.26 -2.38
N ILE A 28 -7.75 11.57 -2.89
CA ILE A 28 -7.22 12.94 -2.90
C ILE A 28 -7.54 13.60 -4.24
N LYS A 29 -8.15 14.77 -4.20
CA LYS A 29 -8.70 15.46 -5.38
C LYS A 29 -7.79 16.53 -5.96
N SER A 30 -6.75 16.95 -5.23
CA SER A 30 -5.80 17.96 -5.71
C SER A 30 -4.46 17.88 -4.98
N VAL A 31 -3.41 18.47 -5.58
CA VAL A 31 -2.09 18.63 -4.94
C VAL A 31 -2.21 19.48 -3.66
N LYS A 32 -3.08 20.50 -3.68
CA LYS A 32 -3.35 21.33 -2.49
C LYS A 32 -3.92 20.50 -1.33
N GLU A 33 -4.82 19.57 -1.61
CA GLU A 33 -5.37 18.65 -0.60
C GLU A 33 -4.30 17.67 -0.11
N LEU A 34 -3.48 17.12 -1.00
CA LEU A 34 -2.34 16.29 -0.64
C LEU A 34 -1.42 17.01 0.35
N ASP A 35 -0.98 18.22 0.01
CA ASP A 35 -0.10 19.03 0.85
C ASP A 35 -0.72 19.35 2.20
N PHE A 36 -2.02 19.66 2.23
CA PHE A 36 -2.75 19.89 3.48
C PHE A 36 -2.75 18.64 4.37
N LEU A 37 -3.04 17.46 3.81
CA LEU A 37 -3.06 16.20 4.55
C LEU A 37 -1.66 15.85 5.08
N LEU A 38 -0.62 16.00 4.25
CA LEU A 38 0.77 15.72 4.62
C LEU A 38 1.27 16.62 5.76
N LYS A 39 0.87 17.90 5.80
CA LYS A 39 1.21 18.83 6.90
C LYS A 39 0.46 18.52 8.20
N LYS A 40 -0.80 18.07 8.08
CA LYS A 40 -1.69 17.81 9.21
C LYS A 40 -1.40 16.47 9.89
N ILE A 41 -0.88 15.47 9.17
CA ILE A 41 -0.50 14.16 9.74
C ILE A 41 0.93 14.24 10.28
N LYS A 42 1.08 14.17 11.61
CA LYS A 42 2.40 14.22 12.27
C LYS A 42 3.11 12.86 12.34
N ASN A 43 2.35 11.79 12.23
CA ASN A 43 2.84 10.42 12.18
C ASN A 43 3.52 10.09 10.85
N ASP A 44 4.20 8.94 10.83
CA ASP A 44 4.70 8.35 9.59
C ASP A 44 3.55 8.03 8.63
N ILE A 45 3.80 8.22 7.33
CA ILE A 45 2.84 8.03 6.27
C ILE A 45 3.25 6.87 5.38
N PHE A 46 2.27 6.03 5.10
CA PHE A 46 2.27 5.02 4.05
C PHE A 46 1.48 5.59 2.87
N LEU A 47 2.18 6.02 1.83
CA LEU A 47 1.55 6.57 0.63
C LEU A 47 1.16 5.43 -0.31
N ASP A 48 -0.11 5.38 -0.68
CA ASP A 48 -0.67 4.32 -1.53
C ASP A 48 -1.27 4.93 -2.78
N PHE A 49 -0.63 4.67 -3.92
CA PHE A 49 -1.03 5.16 -5.23
C PHE A 49 -1.53 3.99 -6.10
N PRO A 50 -2.85 3.81 -6.23
CA PRO A 50 -3.41 2.70 -7.01
C PRO A 50 -3.41 3.05 -8.51
N GLN A 51 -2.24 2.93 -9.14
CA GLN A 51 -2.08 3.16 -10.59
C GLN A 51 -2.93 2.17 -11.40
N GLY A 52 -3.61 2.65 -12.44
CA GLY A 52 -4.44 1.79 -13.31
C GLY A 52 -5.74 1.29 -12.67
N ARG A 53 -6.17 1.88 -11.53
CA ARG A 53 -7.40 1.52 -10.83
C ARG A 53 -8.64 1.73 -11.70
N THR A 54 -9.46 0.69 -11.82
CA THR A 54 -10.75 0.71 -12.52
C THR A 54 -11.92 1.07 -11.61
N LYS A 55 -11.90 0.58 -10.35
CA LYS A 55 -12.93 0.80 -9.34
C LYS A 55 -12.90 2.24 -8.80
N PRO A 56 -14.05 2.89 -8.56
CA PRO A 56 -14.06 4.18 -7.88
C PRO A 56 -13.56 4.07 -6.41
N PRO A 57 -13.13 5.19 -5.81
CA PRO A 57 -12.74 6.43 -6.50
C PRO A 57 -11.47 6.21 -7.34
N LYS A 58 -11.30 6.99 -8.40
CA LYS A 58 -10.11 6.96 -9.28
C LYS A 58 -9.13 8.06 -8.87
N PRO A 59 -7.81 7.81 -8.91
CA PRO A 59 -6.83 8.85 -8.64
C PRO A 59 -6.92 9.96 -9.69
N VAL A 60 -6.97 11.21 -9.24
CA VAL A 60 -6.90 12.40 -10.10
C VAL A 60 -5.44 12.83 -10.29
N LEU A 61 -4.61 12.60 -9.27
CA LEU A 61 -3.19 12.91 -9.27
C LEU A 61 -2.38 11.88 -10.06
N ALA A 62 -1.27 12.31 -10.63
CA ALA A 62 -0.32 11.47 -11.32
C ALA A 62 0.72 10.88 -10.35
N LEU A 63 1.44 9.86 -10.82
CA LEU A 63 2.57 9.29 -10.07
C LEU A 63 3.65 10.35 -9.78
N ASN A 64 3.89 11.29 -10.71
CA ASN A 64 4.87 12.35 -10.52
C ASN A 64 4.52 13.29 -9.36
N ASP A 65 3.22 13.57 -9.14
CA ASP A 65 2.79 14.35 -7.97
C ASP A 65 3.14 13.64 -6.65
N MET A 66 3.00 12.30 -6.64
CA MET A 66 3.35 11.47 -5.48
C MET A 66 4.86 11.48 -5.24
N ILE A 67 5.66 11.39 -6.32
CA ILE A 67 7.11 11.46 -6.26
C ILE A 67 7.55 12.82 -5.70
N GLU A 68 7.02 13.91 -6.24
CA GLU A 68 7.34 15.26 -5.77
C GLU A 68 6.97 15.45 -4.28
N ALA A 69 5.78 14.96 -3.87
CA ALA A 69 5.37 14.96 -2.48
C ALA A 69 6.34 14.15 -1.59
N MET A 70 6.78 12.99 -2.07
CA MET A 70 7.81 12.17 -1.39
C MET A 70 9.15 12.89 -1.29
N HIS A 71 9.56 13.71 -2.25
CA HIS A 71 10.78 14.52 -2.13
C HIS A 71 10.62 15.60 -1.05
N LYS A 72 9.50 16.34 -1.07
CA LYS A 72 9.23 17.49 -0.19
C LYS A 72 8.94 17.14 1.27
N ASN A 73 8.39 15.96 1.54
CA ASN A 73 7.87 15.62 2.87
C ASN A 73 8.64 14.46 3.51
N THR A 74 9.14 14.66 4.73
CA THR A 74 9.98 13.68 5.44
C THR A 74 9.17 12.65 6.23
N ASN A 75 7.90 12.92 6.51
CA ASN A 75 6.98 12.00 7.20
C ASN A 75 6.48 10.88 6.28
N ILE A 76 6.61 10.97 4.96
CA ILE A 76 6.37 9.84 4.07
C ILE A 76 7.54 8.86 4.21
N LYS A 77 7.25 7.66 4.74
CA LYS A 77 8.26 6.61 4.99
C LYS A 77 8.08 5.40 4.09
N TYR A 78 6.86 5.14 3.65
CA TYR A 78 6.51 3.96 2.87
C TYR A 78 5.76 4.35 1.60
N PHE A 79 6.03 3.65 0.51
CA PHE A 79 5.29 3.80 -0.74
C PHE A 79 4.87 2.44 -1.28
N ALA A 80 3.57 2.29 -1.58
CA ALA A 80 3.02 1.08 -2.13
C ALA A 80 3.20 1.03 -3.65
N ILE A 81 3.77 -0.06 -4.16
CA ILE A 81 3.85 -0.31 -5.59
C ILE A 81 2.70 -1.24 -5.96
N THR A 82 1.76 -0.76 -6.76
CA THR A 82 0.57 -1.55 -7.15
C THR A 82 0.93 -2.69 -8.09
N ASN A 83 0.22 -3.80 -7.96
CA ASN A 83 0.27 -4.97 -8.85
C ASN A 83 1.69 -5.40 -9.30
N VAL A 84 2.57 -5.65 -8.33
CA VAL A 84 3.93 -6.11 -8.63
C VAL A 84 3.88 -7.58 -9.08
N LYS A 85 4.14 -7.80 -10.36
CA LYS A 85 4.22 -9.11 -11.01
C LYS A 85 5.66 -9.53 -11.27
N LYS A 86 6.54 -8.56 -11.49
CA LYS A 86 7.94 -8.75 -11.88
C LYS A 86 8.88 -7.90 -11.00
N PRO A 87 10.10 -8.37 -10.73
CA PRO A 87 11.07 -7.64 -9.90
C PRO A 87 11.49 -6.28 -10.48
N GLU A 88 11.50 -6.12 -11.81
CA GLU A 88 11.91 -4.89 -12.50
C GLU A 88 11.01 -3.70 -12.14
N GLN A 89 9.72 -3.94 -11.87
CA GLN A 89 8.79 -2.89 -11.43
C GLN A 89 9.23 -2.22 -10.12
N ILE A 90 10.00 -2.93 -9.27
CA ILE A 90 10.56 -2.35 -8.04
C ILE A 90 11.71 -1.41 -8.38
N ASP A 91 12.57 -1.80 -9.33
CA ASP A 91 13.71 -1.00 -9.76
C ASP A 91 13.23 0.29 -10.45
N ASP A 92 12.24 0.19 -11.35
CA ASP A 92 11.64 1.32 -12.08
C ASP A 92 11.11 2.42 -11.13
N ILE A 93 10.48 2.01 -10.02
CA ILE A 93 9.97 2.95 -9.01
C ILE A 93 11.12 3.46 -8.14
N ARG A 94 12.06 2.59 -7.77
CA ARG A 94 13.18 2.92 -6.90
C ARG A 94 14.07 4.00 -7.47
N GLU A 95 14.27 4.04 -8.78
CA GLU A 95 15.05 5.07 -9.46
C GLU A 95 14.41 6.46 -9.39
N LYS A 96 13.08 6.51 -9.21
CA LYS A 96 12.30 7.75 -9.24
C LYS A 96 12.03 8.32 -7.85
N VAL A 97 12.04 7.49 -6.81
CA VAL A 97 11.69 7.92 -5.44
C VAL A 97 12.93 8.24 -4.60
N PRO A 98 12.82 9.11 -3.58
CA PRO A 98 13.93 9.34 -2.66
C PRO A 98 14.40 8.05 -1.98
N SER A 99 15.72 7.89 -1.81
CA SER A 99 16.34 6.69 -1.22
C SER A 99 15.87 6.34 0.20
N ARG A 100 15.32 7.32 0.93
CA ARG A 100 14.74 7.13 2.28
C ARG A 100 13.41 6.37 2.29
N ILE A 101 12.72 6.32 1.14
CA ILE A 101 11.39 5.71 1.04
C ILE A 101 11.55 4.19 1.01
N LYS A 102 10.81 3.50 1.88
CA LYS A 102 10.72 2.04 1.89
C LYS A 102 9.61 1.62 0.92
N LEU A 103 9.99 0.87 -0.11
CA LEU A 103 9.03 0.33 -1.06
C LEU A 103 8.30 -0.87 -0.46
N VAL A 104 6.98 -0.93 -0.68
CA VAL A 104 6.12 -2.03 -0.24
C VAL A 104 5.38 -2.57 -1.46
N PRO A 105 5.82 -3.70 -2.04
CA PRO A 105 5.12 -4.33 -3.14
C PRO A 105 3.70 -4.75 -2.73
N LYS A 106 2.69 -4.34 -3.50
CA LYS A 106 1.35 -4.91 -3.43
C LYS A 106 1.28 -6.12 -4.36
N ILE A 107 0.90 -7.26 -3.80
CA ILE A 107 0.75 -8.52 -4.51
C ILE A 107 -0.74 -8.76 -4.70
N GLU A 108 -1.16 -8.76 -5.96
CA GLU A 108 -2.58 -8.69 -6.36
C GLU A 108 -2.93 -9.74 -7.42
N SER A 109 -1.98 -10.62 -7.77
CA SER A 109 -2.16 -11.60 -8.85
C SER A 109 -1.36 -12.88 -8.61
N LYS A 110 -1.79 -13.97 -9.27
CA LYS A 110 -1.10 -15.25 -9.37
C LYS A 110 0.36 -15.06 -9.80
N SER A 111 0.58 -14.23 -10.83
CA SER A 111 1.92 -13.95 -11.36
C SER A 111 2.84 -13.29 -10.34
N GLY A 112 2.31 -12.38 -9.52
CA GLY A 112 3.07 -11.78 -8.41
C GLY A 112 3.49 -12.83 -7.37
N ILE A 113 2.58 -13.73 -7.00
CA ILE A 113 2.87 -14.82 -6.04
C ILE A 113 3.92 -15.79 -6.59
N ASP A 114 3.82 -16.16 -7.87
CA ASP A 114 4.79 -17.03 -8.53
C ASP A 114 6.21 -16.41 -8.58
N ASN A 115 6.32 -15.09 -8.56
CA ASN A 115 7.59 -14.36 -8.60
C ASN A 115 8.08 -13.82 -7.24
N LEU A 116 7.45 -14.17 -6.11
CA LEU A 116 7.78 -13.59 -4.78
C LEU A 116 9.25 -13.68 -4.43
N GLU A 117 9.90 -14.82 -4.66
CA GLU A 117 11.32 -14.96 -4.33
C GLU A 117 12.20 -13.98 -5.11
N LYS A 118 11.87 -13.69 -6.36
CA LYS A 118 12.60 -12.71 -7.19
C LYS A 118 12.30 -11.29 -6.73
N ILE A 119 11.03 -11.00 -6.42
CA ILE A 119 10.58 -9.71 -5.86
C ILE A 119 11.33 -9.43 -4.55
N PHE A 120 11.40 -10.39 -3.62
CA PHE A 120 12.07 -10.20 -2.33
C PHE A 120 13.57 -9.94 -2.47
N LYS A 121 14.24 -10.50 -3.49
CA LYS A 121 15.66 -10.22 -3.76
C LYS A 121 15.93 -8.77 -4.15
N LYS A 122 14.93 -8.03 -4.64
CA LYS A 122 15.04 -6.59 -4.99
C LYS A 122 14.74 -5.64 -3.83
N LEU A 123 14.26 -6.18 -2.70
CA LEU A 123 13.98 -5.37 -1.52
C LEU A 123 15.28 -5.03 -0.78
N LYS A 124 15.45 -3.74 -0.46
CA LYS A 124 16.60 -3.23 0.30
C LYS A 124 16.47 -3.57 1.78
N ARG A 125 17.57 -3.41 2.52
CA ARG A 125 17.58 -3.55 3.99
C ARG A 125 16.52 -2.63 4.60
N GLY A 126 15.61 -3.21 5.39
CA GLY A 126 14.50 -2.49 6.05
C GLY A 126 13.18 -2.50 5.26
N GLU A 127 13.19 -2.89 3.98
CA GLU A 127 12.00 -3.17 3.19
C GLU A 127 11.59 -4.62 3.43
N ARG A 128 10.90 -4.85 4.55
CA ARG A 128 10.54 -6.19 5.01
C ARG A 128 9.04 -6.44 4.99
N HIS A 129 8.34 -5.72 4.13
CA HIS A 129 6.89 -5.78 4.03
C HIS A 129 6.46 -5.96 2.56
N ILE A 130 5.47 -6.82 2.36
CA ILE A 130 4.58 -6.76 1.21
C ILE A 130 3.16 -6.49 1.69
N MET A 131 2.27 -6.09 0.79
CA MET A 131 0.84 -6.02 1.04
C MET A 131 0.13 -7.04 0.15
N LEU A 132 -0.67 -7.92 0.75
CA LEU A 132 -1.44 -8.90 -0.01
C LEU A 132 -2.85 -8.35 -0.25
N ASP A 133 -3.15 -7.99 -1.49
CA ASP A 133 -4.47 -7.50 -1.87
C ASP A 133 -5.35 -8.70 -2.24
N LYS A 134 -6.02 -9.26 -1.22
CA LYS A 134 -6.80 -10.50 -1.36
C LYS A 134 -7.97 -10.36 -2.32
N GLU A 135 -8.58 -9.18 -2.41
CA GLU A 135 -9.72 -8.95 -3.31
C GLU A 135 -9.30 -9.02 -4.77
N ASP A 136 -8.26 -8.25 -5.15
CA ASP A 136 -7.78 -8.25 -6.53
C ASP A 136 -7.10 -9.59 -6.88
N LEU A 137 -6.45 -10.24 -5.92
CA LEU A 137 -5.92 -11.60 -6.09
C LEU A 137 -7.01 -12.63 -6.38
N TYR A 138 -8.13 -12.57 -5.66
CA TYR A 138 -9.27 -13.47 -5.87
C TYR A 138 -9.87 -13.27 -7.27
N ASN A 139 -9.99 -12.01 -7.70
CA ASN A 139 -10.48 -11.67 -9.04
C ASN A 139 -9.52 -12.15 -10.15
N ASP A 140 -8.20 -12.02 -9.97
CA ASP A 140 -7.18 -12.51 -10.92
C ASP A 140 -7.26 -14.04 -11.13
N MET A 141 -7.81 -14.77 -10.15
CA MET A 141 -8.03 -16.22 -10.21
C MET A 141 -9.41 -16.62 -10.72
N GLY A 142 -10.17 -15.69 -11.31
CA GLY A 142 -11.51 -15.96 -11.81
C GLY A 142 -12.48 -16.37 -10.71
N SER A 143 -12.28 -15.87 -9.48
CA SER A 143 -13.11 -16.21 -8.31
C SER A 143 -13.10 -17.70 -7.93
N HIS A 144 -12.03 -18.43 -8.27
CA HIS A 144 -11.89 -19.83 -7.89
C HIS A 144 -11.29 -19.96 -6.48
N LYS A 145 -12.15 -20.30 -5.51
CA LYS A 145 -11.85 -20.33 -4.08
C LYS A 145 -10.66 -21.21 -3.70
N GLU A 146 -10.65 -22.48 -4.14
CA GLU A 146 -9.62 -23.44 -3.74
C GLU A 146 -8.24 -23.02 -4.25
N LEU A 147 -8.19 -22.46 -5.47
CA LEU A 147 -6.96 -21.91 -6.04
C LEU A 147 -6.51 -20.68 -5.27
N PHE A 148 -7.43 -19.78 -4.92
CA PHE A 148 -7.14 -18.60 -4.11
C PHE A 148 -6.54 -18.96 -2.75
N GLU A 149 -7.16 -19.88 -2.02
CA GLU A 149 -6.68 -20.32 -0.70
C GLU A 149 -5.26 -20.89 -0.81
N ARG A 150 -5.01 -21.79 -1.78
CA ARG A 150 -3.68 -22.34 -2.03
C ARG A 150 -2.63 -21.29 -2.34
N TYR A 151 -2.99 -20.25 -3.08
CA TYR A 151 -2.05 -19.18 -3.43
C TYR A 151 -1.79 -18.23 -2.27
N VAL A 152 -2.78 -17.93 -1.44
CA VAL A 152 -2.59 -17.21 -0.19
C VAL A 152 -1.64 -17.98 0.72
N GLU A 153 -1.85 -19.28 0.91
CA GLU A 153 -0.94 -20.14 1.69
C GLU A 153 0.48 -20.12 1.12
N LYS A 154 0.63 -20.25 -0.20
CA LYS A 154 1.93 -20.16 -0.88
C LYS A 154 2.62 -18.82 -0.60
N ALA A 155 1.90 -17.70 -0.66
CA ALA A 155 2.43 -16.38 -0.38
C ALA A 155 2.88 -16.24 1.08
N LEU A 156 2.06 -16.70 2.03
CA LEU A 156 2.37 -16.67 3.46
C LEU A 156 3.57 -17.56 3.81
N ALA A 157 3.62 -18.79 3.29
CA ALA A 157 4.72 -19.73 3.52
C ALA A 157 6.05 -19.18 2.97
N CYS A 158 6.04 -18.64 1.74
CA CYS A 158 7.21 -18.01 1.13
C CYS A 158 7.68 -16.80 1.96
N SER A 159 6.74 -15.93 2.35
CA SER A 159 7.04 -14.74 3.16
C SER A 159 7.63 -15.12 4.51
N LYS A 160 7.07 -16.11 5.20
CA LYS A 160 7.60 -16.65 6.46
C LYS A 160 9.02 -17.18 6.29
N LYS A 161 9.27 -18.01 5.28
CA LYS A 161 10.61 -18.57 4.97
C LYS A 161 11.65 -17.48 4.74
N LYS A 162 11.27 -16.39 4.08
CA LYS A 162 12.16 -15.26 3.75
C LYS A 162 12.13 -14.15 4.80
N ARG A 163 11.41 -14.35 5.91
CA ARG A 163 11.23 -13.38 7.00
C ARG A 163 10.72 -12.02 6.50
N ILE A 164 9.76 -12.05 5.57
CA ILE A 164 9.03 -10.88 5.09
C ILE A 164 7.67 -10.86 5.78
N SER A 165 7.29 -9.70 6.32
CA SER A 165 5.99 -9.49 6.92
C SER A 165 4.95 -9.22 5.83
N VAL A 166 3.78 -9.83 5.97
CA VAL A 166 2.65 -9.62 5.06
C VAL A 166 1.67 -8.66 5.73
N LEU A 167 1.41 -7.53 5.08
CA LEU A 167 0.39 -6.57 5.48
C LEU A 167 -0.93 -6.99 4.86
N GLU A 168 -1.93 -7.19 5.71
CA GLU A 168 -3.28 -7.58 5.32
C GLU A 168 -4.28 -6.73 6.11
N LEU A 169 -5.48 -6.56 5.56
CA LEU A 169 -6.59 -5.97 6.30
C LEU A 169 -6.97 -6.88 7.47
N GLN A 170 -7.14 -6.28 8.65
CA GLN A 170 -7.55 -6.96 9.87
C GLN A 170 -8.67 -6.14 10.52
N GLY A 171 -9.88 -6.71 10.54
CA GLY A 171 -11.07 -6.03 11.06
C GLY A 171 -11.58 -4.88 10.19
N VAL A 172 -12.68 -4.29 10.65
CA VAL A 172 -13.33 -3.11 10.06
C VAL A 172 -13.80 -2.19 11.19
N ILE A 173 -13.87 -0.89 10.92
CA ILE A 173 -14.43 0.09 11.86
C ILE A 173 -15.71 0.65 11.22
N PHE A 174 -16.83 0.50 11.91
CA PHE A 174 -18.09 1.15 11.57
C PHE A 174 -18.24 2.40 12.42
N SER A 175 -18.70 3.50 11.82
CA SER A 175 -19.02 4.76 12.49
C SER A 175 -20.47 5.12 12.20
N ASP A 176 -21.18 5.65 13.18
CA ASP A 176 -22.58 6.10 13.10
C ASP A 176 -22.71 7.58 12.73
N GLU A 177 -21.65 8.20 12.19
CA GLU A 177 -21.71 9.57 11.66
C GLU A 177 -22.78 9.67 10.57
N MET A 178 -23.57 10.74 10.61
CA MET A 178 -24.50 11.10 9.54
C MET A 178 -23.78 11.12 8.17
N PRO A 179 -24.45 10.71 7.07
CA PRO A 179 -23.84 10.71 5.75
C PRO A 179 -23.19 12.06 5.43
N ARG A 180 -21.92 12.03 5.03
CA ARG A 180 -21.25 13.23 4.53
C ARG A 180 -21.73 13.50 3.11
N ASN A 181 -22.36 14.67 2.92
CA ASN A 181 -22.73 15.22 1.61
C ASN A 181 -21.50 15.39 0.70
#